data_AF-A0A2H9P3K2-F1
#
_entry.id   AF-A0A2H9P3K2-F1
#
_cell.length_a   1.000
_cell.length_b   1.000
_cell.length_c   1.000
_cell.angle_alpha   90.00
_cell.angle_beta   90.00
_cell.angle_gamma   90.00
#
_symmetry.space_group_name_H-M   'P 1'
#
loop_
_entity.id
_entity.type
_entity.pdbx_description
1 polymer ?
#
loop_
_entity_poly.entity_id
_entity_poly.type
_entity_poly.pdbx_seq_one_letter_code
_entity_poly.pdbx_strand_id
1 'polypeptide(L)'
;MGTTFEVSTKNYSDDLLLIKKSLSHMETLVGGYNGYTLSEPSSQFGWTFFKLSFKSNLQHGIEEKFADMLNKYRFKNQSQKFTQFMIDYFKIKGCNIRMKILD
;
A
#
# COMPACT_ATOMS: atom_id res chain seq x y z
N MET A 1 7.63 10.94 -8.45
CA MET A 1 8.26 9.83 -7.72
C MET A 1 7.16 9.03 -7.05
N GLY A 2 7.27 7.71 -7.04
CA GLY A 2 6.27 6.83 -6.44
C GLY A 2 6.81 6.19 -5.16
N THR A 3 5.97 5.99 -4.16
CA THR A 3 6.40 5.52 -2.83
C THR A 3 6.62 4.02 -2.81
N THR A 4 7.72 3.56 -2.23
CA THR A 4 8.01 2.12 -2.04
C THR A 4 7.95 1.72 -0.57
N PHE A 5 7.29 0.59 -0.32
CA PHE A 5 7.16 -0.01 1.01
C PHE A 5 7.81 -1.38 1.05
N GLU A 6 8.42 -1.72 2.17
CA GLU A 6 8.63 -3.10 2.58
C GLU A 6 7.37 -3.57 3.30
N VAL A 7 6.80 -4.66 2.80
CA VAL A 7 5.65 -5.35 3.39
C VAL A 7 6.16 -6.61 4.07
N SER A 8 5.71 -6.87 5.29
CA SER A 8 6.04 -8.09 6.04
C SER A 8 4.76 -8.77 6.52
N THR A 9 4.66 -10.09 6.31
CA THR A 9 3.49 -10.90 6.70
C THR A 9 3.90 -12.28 7.21
N LYS A 10 3.05 -12.90 8.04
CA LYS A 10 3.16 -14.32 8.42
C LYS A 10 2.28 -15.24 7.55
N ASN A 11 1.37 -14.69 6.75
CA ASN A 11 0.46 -15.44 5.88
C ASN A 11 0.51 -14.90 4.43
N TYR A 12 1.61 -15.19 3.75
CA TYR A 12 1.92 -14.59 2.45
C TYR A 12 0.84 -14.83 1.39
N SER A 13 0.36 -16.06 1.23
CA SER A 13 -0.59 -16.40 0.16
C SER A 13 -1.91 -15.62 0.29
N ASP A 14 -2.49 -15.61 1.49
CA ASP A 14 -3.78 -14.94 1.73
C ASP A 14 -3.65 -13.42 1.69
N ASP A 15 -2.63 -12.86 2.37
CA ASP A 15 -2.42 -11.41 2.39
C ASP A 15 -2.06 -10.89 1.00
N LEU A 16 -1.26 -11.61 0.20
CA LEU A 16 -0.95 -11.22 -1.17
C LEU A 16 -2.20 -11.14 -2.04
N LEU A 17 -3.10 -12.11 -1.91
CA LEU A 17 -4.37 -12.11 -2.64
C LEU A 17 -5.24 -10.92 -2.23
N LEU A 18 -5.36 -10.65 -0.92
CA LEU A 18 -6.12 -9.51 -0.41
C LEU A 18 -5.52 -8.17 -0.84
N ILE A 19 -4.19 -8.03 -0.82
CA ILE A 19 -3.49 -6.83 -1.31
C ILE A 19 -3.80 -6.61 -2.78
N LYS A 20 -3.62 -7.63 -3.64
CA LYS A 20 -3.88 -7.52 -5.08
C LYS A 20 -5.34 -7.14 -5.37
N LYS A 21 -6.30 -7.80 -4.70
CA LYS A 21 -7.73 -7.50 -4.83
C LYS A 21 -8.05 -6.06 -4.40
N SER A 22 -7.47 -5.62 -3.30
CA SER A 22 -7.69 -4.27 -2.77
C SER A 22 -7.09 -3.20 -3.67
N LEU A 23 -5.87 -3.41 -4.17
CA LEU A 23 -5.22 -2.49 -5.10
C LEU A 23 -5.93 -2.46 -6.46
N SER A 24 -6.38 -3.59 -6.99
CA SER A 24 -7.17 -3.61 -8.24
C SER A 24 -8.47 -2.79 -8.12
N HIS A 25 -9.14 -2.87 -6.97
CA HIS A 25 -10.30 -2.02 -6.69
C HIS A 25 -9.89 -0.54 -6.60
N MET A 26 -8.78 -0.23 -5.93
CA MET A 26 -8.26 1.14 -5.83
C MET A 26 -7.89 1.73 -7.21
N GLU A 27 -7.21 0.97 -8.06
CA GLU A 27 -6.87 1.36 -9.44
C GLU A 27 -8.12 1.72 -10.24
N THR A 28 -9.18 0.90 -10.13
CA THR A 28 -10.48 1.16 -10.77
C THR A 28 -11.10 2.45 -10.23
N LEU A 29 -11.05 2.67 -8.92
CA LEU A 29 -11.62 3.87 -8.29
C LEU A 29 -10.94 5.15 -8.74
N VAL A 30 -9.61 5.15 -8.95
CA VAL A 30 -8.85 6.36 -9.25
C VAL A 30 -8.42 6.46 -10.73
N GLY A 31 -8.75 5.47 -11.56
CA GLY A 31 -8.27 5.38 -12.95
C GLY A 31 -6.75 5.14 -13.08
N GLY A 32 -6.10 4.68 -12.00
CA GLY A 32 -4.64 4.55 -11.89
C GLY A 32 -4.12 3.16 -12.24
N TYR A 33 -4.54 2.59 -13.37
CA TYR A 33 -4.22 1.20 -13.75
C TYR A 33 -2.71 0.91 -13.89
N ASN A 34 -2.35 -0.37 -13.70
CA ASN A 34 -0.95 -0.84 -13.68
C ASN A 34 -0.08 0.01 -12.76
N GLY A 35 -0.67 0.47 -11.67
CA GLY A 35 -0.20 1.54 -10.80
C GLY A 35 0.69 1.08 -9.66
N TYR A 36 0.99 -0.21 -9.56
CA TYR A 36 1.91 -0.74 -8.57
C TYR A 36 2.74 -1.91 -9.08
N THR A 37 3.82 -2.23 -8.38
CA THR A 37 4.65 -3.41 -8.61
C THR A 37 4.95 -4.12 -7.31
N LEU A 38 5.10 -5.44 -7.38
CA LEU A 38 5.48 -6.30 -6.27
C LEU A 38 6.83 -6.95 -6.58
N SER A 39 7.75 -6.97 -5.62
CA SER A 39 9.00 -7.73 -5.78
C SER A 39 8.79 -9.22 -5.51
N GLU A 40 9.81 -10.01 -5.82
CA GLU A 40 9.91 -11.37 -5.33
C GLU A 40 9.91 -11.37 -3.78
N PRO A 41 9.26 -12.37 -3.16
CA PRO A 41 9.25 -12.52 -1.71
C PRO A 41 10.56 -13.13 -1.19
N SER A 42 10.93 -12.75 0.03
CA SER A 42 12.01 -13.35 0.80
C SER A 42 11.48 -13.80 2.16
N SER A 43 11.75 -15.04 2.56
CA SER A 43 11.21 -15.62 3.80
C SER A 43 12.30 -15.79 4.85
N GLN A 44 12.09 -15.24 6.04
CA GLN A 44 13.01 -15.35 7.18
C GLN A 44 12.24 -15.46 8.49
N PHE A 45 12.62 -16.41 9.36
CA PHE A 45 12.08 -16.58 10.71
C PHE A 45 10.54 -16.57 10.81
N GLY A 46 9.86 -17.28 9.90
CA GLY A 46 8.38 -17.36 9.87
C GLY A 46 7.67 -16.10 9.37
N TRP A 47 8.43 -15.15 8.83
CA TRP A 47 7.92 -13.97 8.13
C TRP A 47 8.30 -14.04 6.65
N THR A 48 7.45 -13.45 5.81
CA THR A 48 7.72 -13.18 4.39
C THR A 48 7.78 -11.68 4.19
N PHE A 49 8.79 -11.23 3.46
CA PHE A 49 9.09 -9.84 3.15
C PHE A 49 9.05 -9.63 1.64
N PHE A 50 8.44 -8.55 1.18
CA PHE A 50 8.44 -8.17 -0.24
C PHE A 50 8.24 -6.67 -0.37
N LYS A 51 8.65 -6.10 -1.50
CA LYS A 51 8.47 -4.68 -1.80
C LYS A 51 7.14 -4.46 -2.52
N LEU A 52 6.43 -3.42 -2.12
CA LEU A 52 5.27 -2.87 -2.81
C LEU A 52 5.60 -1.44 -3.22
N SER A 53 5.75 -1.19 -4.52
CA SER A 53 6.02 0.14 -5.06
C SER A 53 4.79 0.68 -5.75
N PHE A 54 4.36 1.88 -5.36
CA PHE A 54 3.32 2.63 -6.04
C PHE A 54 3.95 3.46 -7.15
N LYS A 55 3.33 3.47 -8.32
CA LYS A 55 3.65 4.40 -9.40
C LYS A 55 2.91 5.72 -9.16
N SER A 56 3.44 6.79 -9.74
CA SER A 56 2.91 8.15 -9.53
C SER A 56 1.45 8.30 -9.94
N ASN A 57 0.99 7.61 -10.99
CA ASN A 57 -0.40 7.67 -11.44
C ASN A 57 -1.39 7.17 -10.37
N LEU A 58 -1.11 6.03 -9.76
CA LEU A 58 -1.97 5.48 -8.70
C LEU A 58 -1.84 6.28 -7.41
N GLN A 59 -0.63 6.66 -7.03
CA GLN A 59 -0.42 7.45 -5.82
C GLN A 59 -1.14 8.80 -5.92
N HIS A 60 -0.94 9.56 -7.00
CA HIS A 60 -1.61 10.85 -7.17
C HIS A 60 -3.13 10.68 -7.25
N GLY A 61 -3.63 9.67 -7.98
CA GLY A 61 -5.06 9.40 -8.05
C GLY A 61 -5.68 9.10 -6.68
N ILE A 62 -4.96 8.39 -5.80
CA ILE A 62 -5.38 8.17 -4.41
C ILE A 62 -5.33 9.49 -3.63
N GLU A 63 -4.24 10.24 -3.74
CA GLU A 63 -4.05 11.50 -3.00
C GLU A 63 -5.12 12.54 -3.35
N GLU A 64 -5.49 12.65 -4.63
CA GLU A 64 -6.55 13.52 -5.12
C GLU A 64 -7.93 13.03 -4.68
N LYS A 65 -8.26 11.76 -4.94
CA LYS A 65 -9.59 11.20 -4.64
C LYS A 65 -9.90 11.17 -3.14
N PHE A 66 -8.89 10.97 -2.32
CA PHE A 66 -9.02 10.83 -0.87
C PHE A 66 -8.37 12.00 -0.10
N ALA A 67 -8.20 13.17 -0.74
CA ALA A 67 -7.59 14.35 -0.13
C ALA A 67 -8.22 14.71 1.23
N ASP A 68 -9.56 14.71 1.31
CA ASP A 68 -10.29 15.00 2.54
C ASP A 68 -10.01 14.00 3.66
N MET A 69 -9.80 12.73 3.32
CA MET A 69 -9.46 11.68 4.28
C MET A 69 -8.01 11.81 4.72
N LEU A 70 -7.10 12.05 3.78
CA LEU A 70 -5.67 12.27 4.04
C LEU A 70 -5.45 13.49 4.93
N ASN A 71 -6.25 14.55 4.77
CA ASN A 71 -6.17 15.75 5.59
C ASN A 71 -6.61 15.57 7.05
N LYS A 72 -7.31 14.48 7.38
CA LYS A 72 -7.66 14.13 8.76
C LYS A 72 -6.49 13.55 9.55
N TYR A 73 -5.45 13.05 8.86
CA TYR A 73 -4.26 12.57 9.53
C TYR A 73 -3.41 13.74 10.05
N ARG A 74 -2.93 13.64 11.29
CA ARG A 74 -2.17 14.69 11.98
C ARG A 74 -0.72 14.85 11.49
N PHE A 75 -0.30 14.12 10.47
CA PHE A 75 1.07 14.19 9.94
C PHE A 75 1.27 15.45 9.11
N LYS A 76 2.46 16.07 9.20
CA LYS A 76 2.82 17.22 8.37
C LYS A 76 3.28 16.80 6.96
N ASN A 77 3.88 15.62 6.84
CA ASN A 77 4.42 15.11 5.57
C ASN A 77 3.35 14.31 4.81
N GLN A 78 3.13 14.65 3.54
CA GLN A 78 2.20 13.94 2.66
C GLN A 78 2.54 12.45 2.52
N SER A 79 3.81 12.08 2.42
CA SER A 79 4.23 10.67 2.35
C SER A 79 3.87 9.89 3.61
N GLN A 80 3.92 10.53 4.79
CA GLN A 80 3.49 9.91 6.05
C GLN A 80 1.96 9.75 6.11
N LYS A 81 1.21 10.75 5.66
CA LYS A 81 -0.25 10.64 5.53
C LYS A 81 -0.64 9.49 4.60
N PHE A 82 -0.02 9.43 3.42
CA PHE A 82 -0.24 8.36 2.45
C PHE A 82 0.12 6.98 3.02
N THR A 83 1.28 6.87 3.68
CA THR A 83 1.70 5.63 4.36
C THR A 83 0.65 5.15 5.37
N GLN A 84 0.20 6.04 6.25
CA GLN A 84 -0.79 5.67 7.26
C GLN A 84 -2.14 5.31 6.63
N PHE A 85 -2.57 6.07 5.62
CA PHE A 85 -3.78 5.76 4.85
C PHE A 85 -3.74 4.35 4.25
N MET A 86 -2.62 3.97 3.63
CA MET A 86 -2.47 2.63 3.04
C MET A 86 -2.47 1.52 4.10
N ILE A 87 -1.81 1.74 5.24
CA ILE A 87 -1.84 0.79 6.38
C ILE A 87 -3.28 0.57 6.86
N ASP A 88 -4.02 1.66 7.08
CA ASP A 88 -5.40 1.59 7.55
C ASP A 88 -6.31 0.94 6.51
N TYR A 89 -6.11 1.29 5.23
CA TYR A 89 -6.85 0.71 4.12
C TYR A 89 -6.68 -0.82 4.05
N PHE A 90 -5.44 -1.31 4.08
CA PHE A 90 -5.19 -2.76 4.04
C PHE A 90 -5.72 -3.47 5.29
N LYS A 91 -5.61 -2.84 6.46
CA LYS A 91 -6.19 -3.39 7.70
C LYS A 91 -7.70 -3.54 7.61
N ILE A 92 -8.42 -2.54 7.10
CA ILE A 92 -9.88 -2.61 6.88
C ILE A 92 -10.25 -3.69 5.86
N LYS A 93 -9.37 -3.97 4.89
CA LYS A 93 -9.53 -5.06 3.91
C LYS A 93 -9.19 -6.45 4.46
N GLY A 94 -8.82 -6.54 5.74
CA GLY A 94 -8.52 -7.80 6.42
C GLY A 94 -7.08 -8.28 6.27
N CYS A 95 -6.17 -7.47 5.70
CA CYS A 95 -4.76 -7.83 5.59
C CYS A 95 -4.09 -7.74 6.96
N ASN A 96 -3.34 -8.76 7.35
CA ASN A 96 -2.56 -8.76 8.60
C ASN A 96 -1.08 -8.54 8.32
N ILE A 97 -0.76 -7.34 7.83
CA ILE A 97 0.57 -6.98 7.34
C ILE A 97 1.22 -5.89 8.17
N ARG A 98 2.55 -5.83 8.11
CA ARG A 98 3.35 -4.68 8.55
C ARG A 98 3.89 -3.98 7.32
N MET A 99 3.91 -2.65 7.34
CA MET A 99 4.47 -1.84 6.26
C MET A 99 5.50 -0.87 6.81
N LYS A 100 6.63 -0.75 6.12
CA LYS A 100 7.69 0.22 6.40
C LYS A 100 8.04 0.95 5.10
N ILE A 101 8.11 2.28 5.15
CA ILE A 101 8.56 3.08 4.00
C ILE A 101 10.06 2.84 3.76
N LEU A 102 10.44 2.63 2.50
CA LEU A 102 11.84 2.40 2.08
C LEU A 102 12.52 3.63 1.47
N ASP A 103 11.79 4.75 1.40
CA ASP A 103 12.12 6.00 0.66
C ASP A 103 11.80 5.93 -0.84
#